data_AF-A0A6N2UPC9-F1
#
_entry.id   AF-A0A6N2UPC9-F1
#
_cell.length_a   1.000
_cell.length_b   1.000
_cell.length_c   1.000
_cell.angle_alpha   90.00
_cell.angle_beta   90.00
_cell.angle_gamma   90.00
#
_symmetry.space_group_name_H-M   'P 1'
#
loop_
_entity.id
_entity.type
_entity.pdbx_description
1 polymer ?
#
loop_
_entity_poly.entity_id
_entity_poly.type
_entity_poly.pdbx_seq_one_letter_code
_entity_poly.pdbx_strand_id
1 'polypeptide(L)'
;MCVIATAGKGAMPTIGQLARMSETNPDGAGIAWHDGTGLHRYRNPDNNQTLAFIIKNWRTFRDMPCLMHFRLATHGATTEENTHPFRYRLSDGEHGFIAHNGIAHRYAKGRYASDSRNAILAWQTGQADLNDGSQGHFAKIDQNGRIEWLTRPRTIEGADGEPIQVSNTRWRDPADALPWDAWEAEYDDTYMEGWNDGYEEAVNDMLTDGIDDATPARRRH
;
A
#
# COMPACT_ATOMS: atom_id res chain seq x y z
N MET A 1 11.38 -3.04 9.48
CA MET A 1 10.13 -3.83 9.48
C MET A 1 9.14 -2.98 8.74
N CYS A 2 8.52 -3.50 7.67
CA CYS A 2 7.64 -2.74 6.78
C CYS A 2 6.61 -1.90 7.54
N VAL A 3 5.97 -0.95 6.85
CA VAL A 3 4.92 -0.13 7.45
C VAL A 3 3.72 -0.11 6.52
N ILE A 4 2.62 -0.68 6.98
CA ILE A 4 1.28 -0.33 6.48
C ILE A 4 0.81 0.93 7.21
N ALA A 5 0.28 1.89 6.45
CA ALA A 5 -0.46 3.04 6.94
C ALA A 5 -1.78 3.16 6.19
N THR A 6 -2.88 3.43 6.89
CA THR A 6 -4.19 3.69 6.29
C THR A 6 -4.74 5.01 6.80
N ALA A 7 -5.35 5.77 5.91
CA ALA A 7 -6.00 7.03 6.23
C ALA A 7 -7.39 7.05 5.62
N GLY A 8 -8.41 7.37 6.42
CA GLY A 8 -9.75 7.61 5.92
C GLY A 8 -9.85 8.98 5.24
N LYS A 9 -10.96 9.24 4.55
CA LYS A 9 -11.24 10.56 3.98
C LYS A 9 -11.15 11.65 5.05
N GLY A 10 -10.39 12.70 4.77
CA GLY A 10 -10.09 13.81 5.68
C GLY A 10 -8.80 13.62 6.48
N ALA A 11 -8.24 12.42 6.54
CA ALA A 11 -7.01 12.11 7.25
C ALA A 11 -5.86 11.82 6.28
N MET A 12 -4.63 12.07 6.71
CA MET A 12 -3.42 11.71 5.97
C MET A 12 -2.21 11.72 6.92
N PRO A 13 -1.18 10.88 6.73
CA PRO A 13 0.08 11.05 7.45
C PRO A 13 0.70 12.41 7.10
N THR A 14 1.38 13.05 8.06
CA THR A 14 2.16 14.26 7.75
C THR A 14 3.29 13.92 6.76
N ILE A 15 3.81 14.90 6.01
CA ILE A 15 4.98 14.62 5.15
C ILE A 15 6.16 14.09 5.97
N GLY A 16 6.41 14.64 7.16
CA GLY A 16 7.47 14.10 8.03
C GLY A 16 7.24 12.63 8.41
N GLN A 17 5.99 12.20 8.61
CA GLN A 17 5.68 10.78 8.82
C GLN A 17 5.90 9.96 7.55
N LEU A 18 5.47 10.44 6.37
CA LEU A 18 5.68 9.78 5.09
C LEU A 18 7.18 9.61 4.79
N ALA A 19 7.96 10.67 4.95
CA ALA A 19 9.41 10.67 4.77
C ALA A 19 10.08 9.63 5.66
N ARG A 20 9.76 9.57 6.96
CA ARG A 20 10.37 8.58 7.86
C ARG A 20 9.95 7.15 7.59
N MET A 21 8.68 6.93 7.29
CA MET A 21 8.21 5.59 6.89
C MET A 21 8.95 5.13 5.63
N SER A 22 9.15 6.03 4.67
CA SER A 22 9.92 5.84 3.45
C SER A 22 11.41 5.56 3.73
N GLU A 23 12.12 6.45 4.42
CA GLU A 23 13.56 6.33 4.71
C GLU A 23 13.92 5.05 5.46
N THR A 24 13.10 4.67 6.45
CA THR A 24 13.34 3.48 7.27
C THR A 24 12.92 2.18 6.57
N ASN A 25 12.26 2.27 5.41
CA ASN A 25 11.77 1.13 4.62
C ASN A 25 11.94 1.41 3.10
N PRO A 26 13.18 1.42 2.59
CA PRO A 26 13.50 1.94 1.26
C PRO A 26 13.30 0.96 0.10
N ASP A 27 12.92 -0.30 0.36
CA ASP A 27 12.91 -1.38 -0.64
C ASP A 27 11.61 -1.46 -1.47
N GLY A 28 11.02 -0.30 -1.73
CA GLY A 28 9.81 -0.09 -2.50
C GLY A 28 8.62 0.38 -1.67
N ALA A 29 7.70 1.08 -2.32
CA ALA A 29 6.47 1.53 -1.68
C ALA A 29 5.30 1.58 -2.66
N GLY A 30 4.09 1.58 -2.12
CA GLY A 30 2.88 1.78 -2.90
C GLY A 30 1.75 2.39 -2.10
N ILE A 31 0.79 2.95 -2.85
CA ILE A 31 -0.45 3.54 -2.37
C ILE A 31 -1.61 3.00 -3.21
N ALA A 32 -2.73 2.68 -2.56
CA ALA A 32 -4.01 2.44 -3.18
C ALA A 32 -5.04 3.40 -2.59
N TRP A 33 -5.91 3.95 -3.42
CA TRP A 33 -6.90 4.95 -3.01
C TRP A 33 -8.19 4.82 -3.81
N HIS A 34 -9.30 5.33 -3.27
CA HIS A 34 -10.57 5.38 -3.97
C HIS A 34 -11.02 6.84 -4.15
N ASP A 35 -11.21 7.29 -5.39
CA ASP A 35 -11.50 8.70 -5.70
C ASP A 35 -13.00 9.05 -5.68
N GLY A 36 -13.85 8.06 -5.40
CA GLY A 36 -15.31 8.18 -5.42
C GLY A 36 -15.94 7.56 -6.67
N THR A 37 -15.15 7.35 -7.72
CA THR A 37 -15.56 6.72 -8.98
C THR A 37 -14.87 5.40 -9.24
N GLY A 38 -13.65 5.20 -8.73
CA GLY A 38 -12.88 3.99 -8.91
C GLY A 38 -11.80 3.79 -7.85
N LEU A 39 -11.32 2.55 -7.78
CA LEU A 39 -10.21 2.13 -6.95
C LEU A 39 -8.92 2.09 -7.78
N HIS A 40 -7.88 2.75 -7.28
CA HIS A 40 -6.62 2.97 -7.98
C HIS A 40 -5.44 2.47 -7.16
N ARG A 41 -4.28 2.27 -7.82
CA ARG A 41 -3.01 1.93 -7.17
C ARG A 41 -1.84 2.51 -7.94
N TYR A 42 -0.84 2.96 -7.20
CA TYR A 42 0.51 3.24 -7.69
C TYR A 42 1.53 2.56 -6.78
N ARG A 43 2.58 1.96 -7.35
CA ARG A 43 3.67 1.33 -6.58
C ARG A 43 4.94 1.30 -7.42
N ASN A 44 6.08 1.30 -6.74
CA ASN A 44 7.38 1.30 -7.40
C ASN A 44 8.42 0.61 -6.50
N PRO A 45 9.35 -0.20 -7.05
CA PRO A 45 10.49 -0.73 -6.29
C PRO A 45 11.46 0.38 -5.83
N ASP A 46 11.52 1.50 -6.54
CA ASP A 46 12.13 2.73 -6.07
C ASP A 46 11.13 3.49 -5.19
N ASN A 47 11.35 3.37 -3.89
CA ASN A 47 10.52 4.00 -2.87
C ASN A 47 10.45 5.54 -3.00
N ASN A 48 11.50 6.20 -3.50
CA ASN A 48 11.50 7.66 -3.66
C ASN A 48 10.49 8.12 -4.71
N GLN A 49 10.26 7.32 -5.76
CA GLN A 49 9.24 7.64 -6.78
C GLN A 49 7.83 7.61 -6.19
N THR A 50 7.51 6.61 -5.37
CA THR A 50 6.23 6.56 -4.65
C THR A 50 6.10 7.66 -3.62
N LEU A 51 7.16 7.95 -2.84
CA LEU A 51 7.13 9.05 -1.89
C LEU A 51 6.86 10.40 -2.59
N ALA A 52 7.59 10.69 -3.67
CA ALA A 52 7.40 11.91 -4.46
C ALA A 52 5.97 11.99 -5.01
N PHE A 53 5.42 10.89 -5.53
CA PHE A 53 4.04 10.83 -6.00
C PHE A 53 3.02 11.14 -4.89
N ILE A 54 3.19 10.58 -3.69
CA ILE A 54 2.31 10.85 -2.55
C ILE A 54 2.43 12.30 -2.10
N ILE A 55 3.65 12.84 -1.98
CA ILE A 55 3.90 14.22 -1.54
C ILE A 55 3.27 15.23 -2.50
N LYS A 56 3.50 15.06 -3.82
CA LYS A 56 2.95 15.98 -4.83
C LYS A 56 1.43 16.01 -4.82
N ASN A 57 0.78 14.87 -4.58
CA ASN A 57 -0.67 14.73 -4.58
C ASN A 57 -1.27 14.72 -3.16
N TRP A 58 -0.51 15.14 -2.15
CA TRP A 58 -0.85 14.94 -0.74
C TRP A 58 -2.22 15.51 -0.36
N ARG A 59 -2.51 16.74 -0.84
CA ARG A 59 -3.80 17.40 -0.59
C ARG A 59 -4.97 16.63 -1.20
N THR A 60 -4.78 16.06 -2.38
CA THR A 60 -5.78 15.24 -3.06
C THR A 60 -6.02 13.93 -2.31
N PHE A 61 -4.95 13.25 -1.91
CA PHE A 61 -5.06 11.99 -1.17
C PHE A 61 -5.66 12.13 0.22
N ARG A 62 -5.45 13.27 0.89
CA ARG A 62 -6.13 13.57 2.17
C ARG A 62 -7.65 13.49 2.05
N ASP A 63 -8.22 13.86 0.90
CA ASP A 63 -9.67 13.87 0.70
C ASP A 63 -10.22 12.51 0.22
N MET A 64 -9.38 11.46 0.23
CA MET A 64 -9.69 10.10 -0.25
C MET A 64 -9.27 9.04 0.79
N PRO A 65 -9.99 7.92 0.91
CA PRO A 65 -9.49 6.77 1.66
C PRO A 65 -8.25 6.18 0.97
N CYS A 66 -7.17 5.99 1.73
CA CYS A 66 -5.88 5.53 1.23
C CYS A 66 -5.32 4.35 2.06
N LEU A 67 -4.71 3.39 1.37
CA LEU A 67 -3.88 2.31 1.91
C LEU A 67 -2.47 2.47 1.36
N MET A 68 -1.50 2.71 2.24
CA MET A 68 -0.09 2.88 1.91
C MET A 68 0.76 1.75 2.51
N HIS A 69 1.83 1.40 1.82
CA HIS A 69 2.82 0.44 2.31
C HIS A 69 4.23 0.87 1.93
N PHE A 70 5.13 0.90 2.92
CA PHE A 70 6.57 1.10 2.75
C PHE A 70 7.31 -0.19 3.10
N ARG A 71 8.10 -0.71 2.17
CA ARG A 71 8.68 -2.06 2.21
C ARG A 71 10.11 -2.04 2.72
N LEU A 72 10.39 -2.93 3.67
CA LEU A 72 11.76 -3.34 3.99
C LEU A 72 11.89 -4.82 3.61
N ALA A 73 12.66 -5.10 2.57
CA ALA A 73 12.78 -6.43 1.99
C ALA A 73 13.50 -7.37 2.96
N THR A 74 12.75 -8.32 3.52
CA THR A 74 13.33 -9.46 4.25
C THR A 74 13.32 -10.73 3.41
N HIS A 75 12.39 -10.82 2.46
CA HIS A 75 12.21 -11.93 1.53
C HIS A 75 11.81 -11.39 0.15
N GLY A 76 12.30 -12.05 -0.91
CA GLY A 76 12.01 -11.70 -2.31
C GLY A 76 12.82 -10.51 -2.84
N ALA A 77 13.08 -10.51 -4.15
CA ALA A 77 13.79 -9.43 -4.83
C ALA A 77 13.01 -8.10 -4.78
N THR A 78 13.71 -6.98 -4.72
CA THR A 78 13.15 -5.63 -4.85
C THR A 78 12.73 -5.39 -6.30
N THR A 79 11.45 -5.64 -6.54
CA THR A 79 10.78 -5.67 -7.84
C THR A 79 9.36 -5.18 -7.62
N GLU A 80 8.75 -4.56 -8.63
CA GLU A 80 7.39 -4.03 -8.51
C GLU A 80 6.37 -5.12 -8.16
N GLU A 81 6.56 -6.34 -8.66
CA GLU A 81 5.72 -7.49 -8.36
C GLU A 81 5.77 -7.86 -6.87
N ASN A 82 6.87 -7.62 -6.18
CA ASN A 82 6.97 -7.84 -4.75
C ASN A 82 6.62 -6.60 -3.91
N THR A 83 6.23 -5.50 -4.56
CA THR A 83 5.83 -4.26 -3.90
C THR A 83 4.31 -4.24 -3.66
N HIS A 84 3.93 -4.10 -2.39
CA HIS A 84 2.54 -3.89 -1.99
C HIS A 84 2.03 -2.52 -2.45
N PRO A 85 0.70 -2.32 -2.56
CA PRO A 85 -0.40 -3.28 -2.31
C PRO A 85 -0.61 -4.32 -3.41
N PHE A 86 -1.08 -5.51 -3.03
CA PHE A 86 -1.45 -6.59 -3.98
C PHE A 86 -2.95 -6.62 -4.25
N ARG A 87 -3.34 -6.99 -5.49
CA ARG A 87 -4.75 -7.20 -5.85
C ARG A 87 -5.28 -8.44 -5.11
N TYR A 88 -6.54 -8.40 -4.67
CA TYR A 88 -7.28 -9.57 -4.18
C TYR A 88 -8.68 -9.61 -4.79
N ARG A 89 -9.28 -10.80 -4.82
CA ARG A 89 -10.69 -11.02 -5.15
C ARG A 89 -11.24 -12.19 -4.34
N LEU A 90 -12.33 -11.95 -3.62
CA LEU A 90 -13.04 -12.94 -2.81
C LEU A 90 -14.19 -13.59 -3.59
N SER A 91 -14.67 -14.72 -3.08
CA SER A 91 -15.74 -15.51 -3.72
C SER A 91 -17.11 -14.83 -3.74
N ASP A 92 -17.33 -13.86 -2.84
CA ASP A 92 -18.55 -13.05 -2.76
C ASP A 92 -18.55 -11.83 -3.71
N GLY A 93 -17.46 -11.66 -4.48
CA GLY A 93 -17.30 -10.57 -5.45
C GLY A 93 -16.55 -9.35 -4.91
N GLU A 94 -16.25 -9.30 -3.60
CA GLU A 94 -15.39 -8.25 -3.05
C GLU A 94 -13.99 -8.33 -3.68
N HIS A 95 -13.43 -7.19 -4.04
CA HIS A 95 -12.09 -7.10 -4.62
C HIS A 95 -11.44 -5.78 -4.28
N GLY A 96 -10.13 -5.72 -4.36
CA GLY A 96 -9.41 -4.48 -4.14
C GLY A 96 -7.93 -4.71 -3.90
N PHE A 97 -7.35 -3.93 -2.99
CA PHE A 97 -5.94 -3.97 -2.69
C PHE A 97 -5.68 -4.30 -1.22
N ILE A 98 -4.66 -5.12 -0.95
CA ILE A 98 -4.28 -5.56 0.40
C ILE A 98 -2.77 -5.41 0.60
N ALA A 99 -2.38 -4.98 1.80
CA ALA A 99 -0.99 -4.83 2.22
C ALA A 99 -0.70 -5.72 3.44
N HIS A 100 0.55 -6.16 3.57
CA HIS A 100 1.02 -7.02 4.65
C HIS A 100 2.29 -6.45 5.30
N ASN A 101 2.35 -6.50 6.63
CA ASN A 101 3.56 -6.24 7.40
C ASN A 101 3.81 -7.35 8.42
N GLY A 102 4.89 -8.10 8.22
CA GLY A 102 5.29 -9.20 9.08
C GLY A 102 5.97 -10.27 8.25
N ILE A 103 6.01 -11.47 8.81
CA ILE A 103 6.42 -12.68 8.09
C ILE A 103 5.25 -13.66 8.18
N ALA A 104 4.75 -14.08 7.02
CA ALA A 104 3.70 -15.07 6.94
C ALA A 104 4.33 -16.47 6.99
N HIS A 105 4.79 -16.89 8.18
CA HIS A 105 5.60 -18.09 8.37
C HIS A 105 5.00 -19.38 7.77
N ARG A 106 3.68 -19.54 7.84
CA ARG A 106 2.98 -20.72 7.25
C ARG A 106 2.98 -20.70 5.73
N TYR A 107 3.23 -19.54 5.14
CA TYR A 107 3.16 -19.27 3.70
C TYR A 107 4.50 -18.84 3.11
N ALA A 108 5.60 -19.05 3.86
CA ALA A 108 6.96 -18.75 3.42
C ALA A 108 7.38 -19.49 2.14
N LYS A 109 6.68 -20.58 1.80
CA LYS A 109 6.81 -21.33 0.54
C LYS A 109 5.45 -21.45 -0.13
N GLY A 110 5.43 -21.33 -1.45
CA GLY A 110 4.20 -21.43 -2.23
C GLY A 110 4.43 -21.08 -3.69
N ARG A 111 3.35 -20.70 -4.38
CA ARG A 111 3.35 -20.34 -5.80
C ARG A 111 4.26 -19.15 -6.10
N TYR A 112 4.34 -18.19 -5.19
CA TYR A 112 5.10 -16.96 -5.35
C TYR A 112 6.35 -16.98 -4.49
N ALA A 113 7.41 -16.30 -4.95
CA ALA A 113 8.60 -15.98 -4.17
C ALA A 113 8.35 -14.82 -3.17
N SER A 114 7.16 -14.80 -2.56
CA SER A 114 6.68 -13.80 -1.61
C SER A 114 5.71 -14.49 -0.66
N ASP A 115 6.06 -14.52 0.63
CA ASP A 115 5.25 -15.08 1.70
C ASP A 115 3.88 -14.38 1.81
N SER A 116 3.89 -13.07 1.61
CA SER A 116 2.74 -12.18 1.63
C SER A 116 1.75 -12.55 0.54
N ARG A 117 2.22 -12.71 -0.71
CA ARG A 117 1.37 -13.16 -1.84
C ARG A 117 0.81 -14.56 -1.62
N ASN A 118 1.60 -15.47 -1.06
CA ASN A 118 1.13 -16.82 -0.74
C ASN A 118 0.05 -16.81 0.34
N ALA A 119 0.21 -16.00 1.38
CA ALA A 119 -0.79 -15.83 2.45
C ALA A 119 -2.10 -15.24 1.92
N ILE A 120 -2.00 -14.20 1.08
CA ILE A 120 -3.15 -13.57 0.42
C ILE A 120 -3.86 -14.56 -0.52
N LEU A 121 -3.11 -15.37 -1.27
CA LEU A 121 -3.67 -16.43 -2.11
C LEU A 121 -4.43 -17.48 -1.29
N ALA A 122 -3.86 -17.91 -0.16
CA ALA A 122 -4.52 -18.87 0.72
C ALA A 122 -5.79 -18.25 1.35
N TRP A 123 -5.73 -16.99 1.76
CA TRP A 123 -6.88 -16.26 2.33
C TRP A 123 -8.02 -16.09 1.32
N GLN A 124 -7.73 -15.60 0.12
CA GLN A 124 -8.77 -15.38 -0.91
C GLN A 124 -9.41 -16.69 -1.41
N THR A 125 -8.76 -17.83 -1.19
CA THR A 125 -9.28 -19.17 -1.52
C THR A 125 -9.91 -19.87 -0.31
N GLY A 126 -10.08 -19.19 0.82
CA GLY A 126 -10.71 -19.72 2.03
C GLY A 126 -9.85 -20.73 2.80
N GLN A 127 -8.54 -20.80 2.52
CA GLN A 127 -7.59 -21.73 3.14
C GLN A 127 -6.85 -21.09 4.33
N ALA A 128 -6.96 -19.78 4.52
CA ALA A 128 -6.30 -19.05 5.60
C ALA A 128 -7.26 -18.08 6.29
N ASP A 129 -7.10 -17.95 7.60
CA ASP A 129 -7.57 -16.80 8.37
C ASP A 129 -6.37 -15.86 8.62
N LEU A 130 -6.51 -14.59 8.28
CA LEU A 130 -5.49 -13.56 8.49
C LEU A 130 -5.80 -12.64 9.68
N ASN A 131 -6.90 -12.89 10.40
CA ASN A 131 -7.36 -12.00 11.46
C ASN A 131 -6.63 -12.18 12.79
N ASP A 132 -6.02 -13.35 13.02
CA ASP A 132 -5.38 -13.70 14.29
C ASP A 132 -4.02 -13.02 14.52
N GLY A 133 -3.47 -12.36 13.50
CA GLY A 133 -2.16 -11.69 13.53
C GLY A 133 -0.95 -12.62 13.57
N SER A 134 -1.16 -13.95 13.56
CA SER A 134 -0.07 -14.95 13.61
C SER A 134 0.79 -14.94 12.34
N GLN A 135 0.26 -14.40 11.24
CA GLN A 135 0.94 -14.29 9.94
C GLN A 135 1.35 -12.86 9.62
N GLY A 136 1.41 -11.97 10.62
CA GLY A 136 1.68 -10.54 10.44
C GLY A 136 0.39 -9.71 10.37
N HIS A 137 0.56 -8.42 10.13
CA HIS A 137 -0.52 -7.45 10.04
C HIS A 137 -1.02 -7.30 8.61
N PHE A 138 -2.34 -7.24 8.44
CA PHE A 138 -2.96 -7.03 7.13
C PHE A 138 -4.00 -5.90 7.19
N ALA A 139 -4.00 -5.08 6.15
CA ALA A 139 -5.03 -4.08 5.89
C ALA A 139 -5.38 -4.08 4.40
N LYS A 140 -6.64 -3.86 4.09
CA LYS A 140 -7.17 -3.80 2.72
C LYS A 140 -8.01 -2.56 2.50
N ILE A 141 -8.11 -2.16 1.24
CA ILE A 141 -9.10 -1.21 0.73
C ILE A 141 -9.89 -1.92 -0.39
N ASP A 142 -11.21 -1.90 -0.30
CA ASP A 142 -12.10 -2.58 -1.26
C ASP A 142 -12.52 -1.67 -2.43
N GLN A 143 -13.25 -2.24 -3.39
CA GLN A 143 -13.74 -1.56 -4.58
C GLN A 143 -14.66 -0.36 -4.32
N ASN A 144 -15.12 -0.17 -3.08
CA ASN A 144 -15.96 0.96 -2.67
C ASN A 144 -15.19 1.96 -1.78
N GLY A 145 -13.88 1.78 -1.63
CA GLY A 145 -13.04 2.61 -0.76
C GLY A 145 -13.14 2.29 0.73
N ARG A 146 -13.74 1.15 1.11
CA ARG A 146 -13.80 0.72 2.52
C ARG A 146 -12.44 0.19 2.94
N ILE A 147 -11.85 0.85 3.94
CA ILE A 147 -10.63 0.38 4.60
C ILE A 147 -11.00 -0.60 5.70
N GLU A 148 -10.32 -1.75 5.72
CA GLU A 148 -10.50 -2.77 6.74
C GLU A 148 -9.14 -3.31 7.18
N TRP A 149 -8.91 -3.31 8.49
CA TRP A 149 -7.78 -4.00 9.09
C TRP A 149 -8.23 -5.39 9.54
N LEU A 150 -7.61 -6.43 8.99
CA LEU A 150 -7.83 -7.81 9.42
C LEU A 150 -7.19 -8.05 10.79
N THR A 151 -6.12 -7.31 11.08
CA THR A 151 -5.40 -7.37 12.36
C THR A 151 -5.44 -6.01 13.04
N ARG A 152 -5.56 -5.97 14.38
CA ARG A 152 -5.66 -4.71 15.13
C ARG A 152 -4.53 -3.71 14.78
N PRO A 153 -4.86 -2.49 14.30
CA PRO A 153 -3.87 -1.45 14.04
C PRO A 153 -3.50 -0.68 15.30
N ARG A 154 -2.50 0.21 15.16
CA ARG A 154 -2.23 1.31 16.09
C ARG A 154 -2.78 2.60 15.50
N THR A 155 -3.51 3.37 16.30
CA THR A 155 -3.93 4.72 15.91
C THR A 155 -2.89 5.73 16.37
N ILE A 156 -2.53 6.67 15.50
CA ILE A 156 -1.64 7.79 15.79
C ILE A 156 -2.25 9.08 15.22
N GLU A 157 -1.81 10.24 15.71
CA GLU A 157 -2.12 11.52 15.07
C GLU A 157 -1.49 11.57 13.67
N GLY A 158 -2.30 11.92 12.68
CA GLY A 158 -1.87 12.30 11.33
C GLY A 158 -1.75 13.82 11.20
N ALA A 159 -1.87 14.32 9.97
CA ALA A 159 -1.94 15.75 9.70
C ALA A 159 -3.28 16.35 10.16
N ASP A 160 -3.27 17.67 10.38
CA ASP A 160 -4.44 18.44 10.79
C ASP A 160 -5.13 17.94 12.07
N GLY A 161 -4.44 17.11 12.87
CA GLY A 161 -4.97 16.46 14.07
C GLY A 161 -5.85 15.22 13.80
N GLU A 162 -6.05 14.86 12.53
CA GLU A 162 -6.89 13.73 12.14
C GLU A 162 -6.15 12.40 12.33
N PRO A 163 -6.76 11.39 12.98
CA PRO A 163 -6.09 10.13 13.28
C PRO A 163 -5.89 9.27 12.03
N ILE A 164 -4.73 8.63 11.94
CA ILE A 164 -4.43 7.57 10.97
C ILE A 164 -4.14 6.26 11.69
N GLN A 165 -4.16 5.15 10.96
CA GLN A 165 -3.85 3.83 11.48
C GLN A 165 -2.56 3.29 10.85
N VAL A 166 -1.70 2.69 11.67
CA VAL A 166 -0.42 2.11 11.23
C VAL A 166 -0.21 0.74 11.85
N SER A 167 0.52 -0.12 11.14
CA SER A 167 0.89 -1.46 11.62
C SER A 167 1.91 -1.43 12.77
N ASN A 168 2.81 -0.44 12.78
CA ASN A 168 3.79 -0.24 13.83
C ASN A 168 4.28 1.22 13.83
N THR A 169 5.08 1.59 14.84
CA THR A 169 5.68 2.92 14.99
C THR A 169 7.21 2.87 15.08
N ARG A 170 7.83 1.78 14.60
CA ARG A 170 9.30 1.57 14.70
C ARG A 170 10.10 2.49 13.76
N TRP A 171 9.42 3.22 12.89
CA TRP A 171 9.94 4.26 12.01
C TRP A 171 10.02 5.63 12.67
N ARG A 172 9.52 5.79 13.91
CA ARG A 172 9.69 7.03 14.68
C ARG A 172 11.04 6.99 15.39
N ASP A 173 11.87 8.01 15.20
CA ASP A 173 13.02 8.27 16.07
C ASP A 173 12.51 8.68 17.48
N PRO A 174 13.13 8.21 18.58
CA PRO A 174 12.84 8.68 19.94
C PRO A 174 13.01 10.19 20.19
N ALA A 175 13.78 10.93 19.38
CA ALA A 175 14.10 12.35 19.58
C ALA A 175 13.37 13.34 18.65
N ASP A 176 12.75 12.87 17.56
CA ASP A 176 12.45 13.76 16.43
C ASP A 176 10.98 14.14 16.29
N ALA A 177 10.53 15.20 16.96
CA ALA A 177 9.53 16.07 16.34
C ALA A 177 10.29 17.27 15.77
N LEU A 178 10.48 17.34 14.43
CA LEU A 178 11.14 18.47 13.78
C LEU A 178 10.41 18.87 12.48
N PRO A 179 10.51 20.17 12.10
CA PRO A 179 9.47 20.88 11.37
C PRO A 179 9.55 20.73 9.86
N TRP A 180 8.42 21.03 9.23
CA TRP A 180 8.08 20.90 7.82
C TRP A 180 8.98 21.67 6.82
N ASP A 181 9.62 22.74 7.27
CA ASP A 181 10.31 23.76 6.45
C ASP A 181 11.59 23.26 5.76
N ALA A 182 12.22 22.19 6.26
CA ALA A 182 13.45 21.66 5.68
C ALA A 182 13.24 20.85 4.38
N TRP A 183 12.05 20.29 4.14
CA TRP A 183 11.82 19.37 3.01
C TRP A 183 11.37 20.07 1.71
N GLU A 184 10.71 21.23 1.81
CA GLU A 184 10.15 21.95 0.66
C GLU A 184 11.25 22.57 -0.24
N ALA A 185 12.42 22.88 0.33
CA ALA A 185 13.51 23.55 -0.38
C ALA A 185 14.45 22.60 -1.17
N GLU A 186 14.44 21.30 -0.90
CA GLU A 186 15.37 20.32 -1.52
C GLU A 186 14.72 19.52 -2.66
N TYR A 187 13.39 19.52 -2.76
CA TYR A 187 12.63 18.70 -3.71
C TYR A 187 12.27 19.39 -5.05
N ASP A 188 12.43 20.71 -5.16
CA ASP A 188 11.70 21.48 -6.18
C ASP A 188 12.34 21.51 -7.59
N ASP A 189 13.61 21.15 -7.77
CA ASP A 189 14.27 21.28 -9.10
C ASP A 189 14.81 19.98 -9.72
N THR A 190 15.22 18.99 -8.93
CA THR A 190 16.00 17.84 -9.45
C THR A 190 15.20 16.57 -9.78
N TYR A 191 13.94 16.46 -9.37
CA TYR A 191 13.15 15.23 -9.49
C TYR A 191 11.99 15.27 -10.50
N MET A 192 11.72 16.43 -11.11
CA MET A 192 10.60 16.62 -12.04
C MET A 192 10.86 16.12 -13.46
N GLU A 193 12.13 15.94 -13.87
CA GLU A 193 12.47 15.53 -15.24
C GLU A 193 12.36 14.02 -15.51
N GLY A 194 12.43 13.16 -14.47
CA GLY A 194 12.17 11.72 -14.57
C GLY A 194 10.71 11.30 -14.32
N TRP A 195 9.82 12.28 -14.16
CA TRP A 195 8.52 12.12 -13.49
C TRP A 195 7.32 11.96 -14.44
N ASN A 196 7.44 12.37 -15.70
CA ASN A 196 6.33 12.30 -16.67
C ASN A 196 6.02 10.88 -17.14
N ASP A 197 7.01 9.99 -17.18
CA ASP A 197 6.81 8.62 -17.68
C ASP A 197 6.00 7.75 -16.68
N GLY A 198 6.23 7.91 -15.37
CA GLY A 198 5.53 7.12 -14.34
C GLY A 198 4.08 7.54 -14.10
N TYR A 199 3.73 8.80 -14.40
CA TYR A 199 2.34 9.26 -14.34
C TYR A 199 1.51 8.68 -15.49
N GLU A 200 2.08 8.65 -16.71
CA GLU A 200 1.42 7.99 -17.84
C GLU A 200 1.33 6.48 -17.66
N GLU A 201 2.30 5.82 -17.02
CA GLU A 201 2.22 4.40 -16.68
C GLU A 201 1.12 4.11 -15.64
N ALA A 202 1.00 4.95 -14.60
CA ALA A 202 -0.09 4.84 -13.62
C ALA A 202 -1.46 5.04 -14.28
N VAL A 203 -1.59 6.02 -15.18
CA VAL A 203 -2.81 6.27 -15.97
C VAL A 203 -3.06 5.16 -17.00
N ASN A 204 -2.02 4.56 -17.57
CA ASN A 204 -2.16 3.44 -18.51
C ASN A 204 -2.57 2.15 -17.78
N ASP A 205 -2.02 1.81 -16.60
CA ASP A 205 -2.53 0.70 -15.76
C ASP A 205 -3.98 0.98 -15.31
N MET A 206 -4.38 2.25 -15.10
CA MET A 206 -5.79 2.63 -14.87
C MET A 206 -6.69 2.38 -16.09
N LEU A 207 -6.16 2.44 -17.32
CA LEU A 207 -6.93 2.33 -18.57
C LEU A 207 -6.89 0.93 -19.20
N THR A 208 -5.86 0.12 -18.95
CA THR A 208 -5.68 -1.19 -19.59
C THR A 208 -6.17 -2.39 -18.77
N ASP A 209 -6.54 -2.21 -17.50
CA ASP A 209 -7.00 -3.32 -16.65
C ASP A 209 -8.52 -3.63 -16.80
N GLY A 210 -9.11 -3.11 -17.88
CA GLY A 210 -10.49 -3.33 -18.31
C GLY A 210 -10.64 -4.22 -19.55
N ILE A 211 -9.82 -5.27 -19.70
CA ILE A 211 -10.00 -6.48 -20.56
C ILE A 211 -9.02 -7.53 -19.99
N ASP A 212 -9.49 -8.63 -19.38
CA ASP A 212 -9.69 -9.86 -20.14
C ASP A 212 -10.95 -10.62 -19.67
N ASP A 213 -12.01 -10.48 -20.47
CA ASP A 213 -13.16 -11.36 -20.47
C ASP A 213 -12.84 -12.65 -21.24
N ALA A 214 -13.45 -13.74 -20.78
CA ALA A 214 -13.59 -15.05 -21.42
C ALA A 214 -12.41 -16.03 -21.23
N THR A 215 -12.61 -17.28 -20.76
CA THR A 215 -13.67 -18.23 -21.18
C THR A 215 -13.61 -19.50 -20.28
N PRO A 216 -14.58 -20.46 -20.31
CA PRO A 216 -15.97 -20.44 -19.85
C PRO A 216 -16.29 -21.53 -18.79
N ALA A 217 -17.50 -21.44 -18.21
CA ALA A 217 -18.15 -22.52 -17.48
C ALA A 217 -18.81 -23.58 -18.40
N ARG A 218 -18.73 -24.86 -17.96
CA ARG A 218 -19.50 -26.09 -18.33
C ARG A 218 -19.14 -26.79 -19.66
N ARG A 219 -19.09 -28.13 -19.74
CA ARG A 219 -20.08 -29.13 -19.29
C ARG A 219 -19.46 -30.49 -18.90
N ARG A 220 -20.15 -31.14 -17.95
CA ARG A 220 -20.16 -32.61 -17.79
C ARG A 220 -20.67 -33.27 -19.07
N HIS A 221 -20.01 -34.34 -19.50
CA HIS A 221 -20.61 -35.59 -19.94
C HIS A 221 -19.63 -36.72 -19.60
#